data_AF-A0A2N2H074-F1
#
_entry.id   AF-A0A2N2H074-F1
#
_cell.length_a   1.000
_cell.length_b   1.000
_cell.length_c   1.000
_cell.angle_alpha   90.00
_cell.angle_beta   90.00
_cell.angle_gamma   90.00
#
_symmetry.space_group_name_H-M   'P 1'
#
loop_
_entity.id
_entity.type
_entity.pdbx_description
1 polymer ?
#
loop_
_entity_poly.entity_id
_entity_poly.type
_entity_poly.pdbx_seq_one_letter_code
_entity_poly.pdbx_strand_id
1 'polypeptide(L)'
;MVIMMVLGPMTSCRQGNSRTAADKDTTGATARTPDPGAMDRETTPALVGRLKGSDPASVQARDALADRWARLAPAERAKVADAVLTWTVGDLEKRAGAGRTGLARVLETMGPAAPAGTLAAFAQKHAAWLLAQDAGEVGEVLQLVTVAPYGPHMRKALLAGALLAFDVTLPTARQQRVLSMITGCAQGPERKAAGEVILKNLQVKEKISLESVRALGELQTEGATEYLRLFVQMDVPLALRRVAVEALAAIVDDPVATEVLYDLAKPVFFSILSGDALEEKLLERARWAFAGLGKSRACALAPKEYASLRKVYRKTPSAALAPLREEALPSLIRLMWCADPKKTRADVPAALRTKVGLTP
;
A
#
# COMPACT_ATOMS: atom_id res chain seq x y z
N MET A 1 -29.06 -36.48 10.45
CA MET A 1 -30.38 -36.01 9.98
C MET A 1 -30.13 -35.29 8.67
N VAL A 2 -30.42 -35.97 7.56
CA VAL A 2 -30.13 -35.55 6.18
C VAL A 2 -31.33 -34.76 5.68
N ILE A 3 -31.12 -33.54 5.16
CA ILE A 3 -32.14 -32.84 4.37
C ILE A 3 -31.53 -32.51 3.01
N MET A 4 -32.15 -33.11 1.99
CA MET A 4 -31.84 -33.03 0.58
C MET A 4 -32.04 -31.62 0.02
N MET A 5 -31.15 -31.22 -0.88
CA MET A 5 -31.38 -30.22 -1.91
C MET A 5 -32.35 -30.78 -2.97
N VAL A 6 -33.30 -29.98 -3.43
CA VAL A 6 -34.00 -30.19 -4.71
C VAL A 6 -33.98 -28.88 -5.49
N LEU A 7 -33.27 -28.93 -6.62
CA LEU A 7 -33.27 -27.96 -7.71
C LEU A 7 -34.61 -28.04 -8.47
N GLY A 8 -35.13 -26.89 -8.90
CA GLY A 8 -36.23 -26.78 -9.87
C GLY A 8 -35.84 -25.81 -11.01
N PRO A 9 -36.27 -26.06 -12.26
CA PRO A 9 -35.54 -25.65 -13.47
C PRO A 9 -36.01 -24.31 -14.08
N MET A 10 -35.12 -23.68 -14.85
CA MET A 10 -35.49 -22.75 -15.92
C MET A 10 -35.98 -23.51 -17.15
N THR A 11 -37.05 -23.06 -17.80
CA THR A 11 -37.18 -22.97 -19.28
C THR A 11 -38.55 -22.38 -19.70
N SER A 12 -38.50 -21.33 -20.51
CA SER A 12 -39.03 -21.28 -21.89
C SER A 12 -39.73 -19.97 -22.26
N CYS A 13 -39.35 -19.49 -23.45
CA CYS A 13 -39.89 -18.35 -24.17
C CYS A 13 -41.24 -18.68 -24.85
N ARG A 14 -42.13 -17.69 -24.94
CA ARG A 14 -43.15 -17.54 -26.02
C ARG A 14 -43.67 -16.09 -25.96
N GLN A 15 -43.21 -15.17 -26.80
CA GLN A 15 -43.58 -14.88 -28.21
C GLN A 15 -45.02 -14.37 -28.39
N GLY A 16 -45.13 -13.12 -28.84
CA GLY A 16 -46.24 -12.62 -29.67
C GLY A 16 -47.27 -11.72 -29.00
N ASN A 17 -47.15 -10.40 -29.16
CA ASN A 17 -48.22 -9.60 -29.75
C ASN A 17 -47.75 -8.19 -30.12
N SER A 18 -47.46 -8.04 -31.40
CA SER A 18 -47.45 -6.80 -32.16
C SER A 18 -48.91 -6.34 -32.39
N ARG A 19 -49.24 -5.12 -31.97
CA ARG A 19 -50.31 -4.33 -32.60
C ARG A 19 -49.81 -2.92 -32.84
N THR A 20 -49.56 -2.68 -34.11
CA THR A 20 -49.53 -1.39 -34.79
C THR A 20 -50.78 -0.57 -34.48
N ALA A 21 -50.59 0.66 -34.02
CA ALA A 21 -51.51 1.76 -34.25
C ALA A 21 -50.66 2.94 -34.71
N ALA A 22 -50.95 3.38 -35.94
CA ALA A 22 -50.24 4.42 -36.65
C ALA A 22 -50.58 5.83 -36.12
N ASP A 23 -49.58 6.70 -36.28
CA ASP A 23 -49.63 8.14 -36.53
C ASP A 23 -50.63 9.02 -35.77
N LYS A 24 -50.07 9.93 -34.98
CA LYS A 24 -50.16 11.37 -35.27
C LYS A 24 -49.13 12.20 -34.51
N ASP A 25 -48.62 13.20 -35.26
CA ASP A 25 -48.01 14.45 -34.84
C ASP A 25 -46.54 14.48 -34.39
N THR A 26 -45.70 14.58 -35.42
CA THR A 26 -44.65 15.59 -35.60
C THR A 26 -44.64 16.75 -34.57
N THR A 27 -43.55 16.88 -33.83
CA THR A 27 -42.79 18.14 -33.70
C THR A 27 -41.35 17.83 -33.27
N GLY A 28 -40.42 18.56 -33.89
CA GLY A 28 -39.03 18.16 -34.02
C GLY A 28 -38.19 18.15 -32.74
N ALA A 29 -37.29 17.17 -32.69
CA ALA A 29 -35.95 17.36 -32.17
C ALA A 29 -35.03 16.43 -32.96
N THR A 30 -34.57 16.89 -34.12
CA THR A 30 -33.38 16.30 -34.71
C THR A 30 -32.26 16.46 -33.70
N ALA A 31 -31.79 15.34 -33.15
CA ALA A 31 -30.51 15.28 -32.46
C ALA A 31 -29.44 15.64 -33.50
N ARG A 32 -29.20 16.94 -33.66
CA ARG A 32 -28.11 17.46 -34.48
C ARG A 32 -26.82 16.99 -33.83
N THR A 33 -26.08 16.14 -34.53
CA THR A 33 -24.66 15.95 -34.28
C THR A 33 -24.03 17.34 -34.25
N PRO A 34 -23.36 17.77 -33.16
CA PRO A 34 -22.78 19.10 -33.12
C PRO A 34 -21.67 19.19 -34.16
N ASP A 35 -21.72 20.25 -34.96
CA ASP A 35 -20.67 20.60 -35.92
C ASP A 35 -19.35 20.88 -35.15
N PRO A 36 -18.25 20.17 -35.41
CA PRO A 36 -16.97 20.37 -34.72
C PRO A 36 -16.48 21.82 -34.81
N GLY A 37 -16.77 22.54 -35.90
CA GLY A 37 -16.37 23.94 -36.09
C GLY A 37 -17.21 24.96 -35.31
N ALA A 38 -18.32 24.54 -34.69
CA ALA A 38 -19.18 25.44 -33.92
C ALA A 38 -18.63 25.73 -32.52
N MET A 39 -17.97 24.75 -31.88
CA MET A 39 -17.40 24.90 -30.54
C MET A 39 -16.26 25.92 -30.48
N ASP A 40 -15.52 26.07 -31.58
CA ASP A 40 -14.42 27.02 -31.72
C ASP A 40 -14.86 28.49 -31.70
N ARG A 41 -16.15 28.77 -31.86
CA ARG A 41 -16.72 30.14 -31.83
C ARG A 41 -17.45 30.50 -30.54
N GLU A 42 -17.69 29.53 -29.66
CA GLU A 42 -18.42 29.78 -28.41
C GLU A 42 -17.56 30.54 -27.38
N THR A 43 -18.16 31.22 -26.41
CA THR A 43 -17.42 31.87 -25.32
C THR A 43 -17.08 30.86 -24.21
N THR A 44 -16.03 31.13 -23.43
CA THR A 44 -15.64 30.27 -22.29
C THR A 44 -16.80 30.00 -21.31
N PRO A 45 -17.64 30.99 -20.92
CA PRO A 45 -18.81 30.73 -20.08
C PRO A 45 -19.87 29.83 -20.73
N ALA A 46 -20.07 29.94 -22.05
CA ALA A 46 -21.01 29.10 -22.79
C ALA A 46 -20.55 27.63 -22.80
N LEU A 47 -19.25 27.39 -23.05
CA LEU A 47 -18.66 26.06 -22.98
C LEU A 47 -18.76 25.45 -21.58
N VAL A 48 -18.49 26.24 -20.53
CA VAL A 48 -18.69 25.79 -19.13
C VAL A 48 -20.14 25.42 -18.87
N GLY A 49 -21.10 26.22 -19.35
CA GLY A 49 -22.53 25.94 -19.21
C GLY A 49 -23.02 24.69 -19.95
N ARG A 50 -22.24 24.18 -20.90
CA ARG A 50 -22.51 22.93 -21.64
C ARG A 50 -22.00 21.67 -20.94
N LEU A 51 -21.17 21.78 -19.89
CA LEU A 51 -20.69 20.64 -19.12
C LEU A 51 -21.83 20.05 -18.27
N LYS A 52 -22.73 19.27 -18.89
CA LYS A 52 -23.95 18.74 -18.27
C LYS A 52 -24.15 17.27 -18.63
N GLY A 53 -24.08 16.38 -17.64
CA GLY A 53 -24.32 14.95 -17.87
C GLY A 53 -23.23 14.31 -18.75
N SER A 54 -23.56 13.23 -19.45
CA SER A 54 -22.59 12.37 -20.16
C SER A 54 -22.73 12.39 -21.69
N ASP A 55 -23.36 13.41 -22.25
CA ASP A 55 -23.62 13.50 -23.69
C ASP A 55 -22.38 13.93 -24.49
N PRO A 56 -22.32 13.66 -25.81
CA PRO A 56 -21.18 14.02 -26.65
C PRO A 56 -20.86 15.52 -26.67
N ALA A 57 -21.85 16.40 -26.50
CA ALA A 57 -21.61 17.85 -26.51
C ALA A 57 -20.86 18.31 -25.25
N SER A 58 -21.09 17.66 -24.09
CA SER A 58 -20.31 17.90 -22.88
C SER A 58 -18.85 17.50 -23.05
N VAL A 59 -18.57 16.39 -23.73
CA VAL A 59 -17.19 15.92 -24.02
C VAL A 59 -16.48 16.88 -24.97
N GLN A 60 -17.15 17.30 -26.04
CA GLN A 60 -16.61 18.30 -26.97
C GLN A 60 -16.38 19.66 -26.30
N ALA A 61 -17.25 20.06 -25.37
CA ALA A 61 -17.05 21.29 -24.60
C ALA A 61 -15.81 21.23 -23.70
N ARG A 62 -15.56 20.09 -23.04
CA ARG A 62 -14.32 19.85 -22.29
C ARG A 62 -13.09 19.98 -23.19
N ASP A 63 -13.11 19.35 -24.35
CA ASP A 63 -11.95 19.34 -25.26
C ASP A 63 -11.68 20.74 -25.81
N ALA A 64 -12.72 21.47 -26.20
CA ALA A 64 -12.59 22.87 -26.60
C ALA A 64 -12.05 23.78 -25.47
N LEU A 65 -12.46 23.55 -24.22
CA LEU A 65 -11.92 24.24 -23.05
C LEU A 65 -10.43 23.90 -22.81
N ALA A 66 -10.05 22.63 -23.04
CA ALA A 66 -8.66 22.18 -22.93
C ALA A 66 -7.76 22.81 -24.01
N ASP A 67 -8.22 22.87 -25.26
CA ASP A 67 -7.45 23.45 -26.37
C ASP A 67 -7.30 24.98 -26.23
N ARG A 68 -8.28 25.65 -25.60
CA ARG A 68 -8.23 27.09 -25.31
C ARG A 68 -7.47 27.45 -24.04
N TRP A 69 -7.10 26.47 -23.23
CA TRP A 69 -6.56 26.66 -21.88
C TRP A 69 -5.39 27.66 -21.82
N ALA A 70 -4.44 27.53 -22.75
CA ALA A 70 -3.25 28.38 -22.81
C ALA A 70 -3.57 29.87 -23.05
N ARG A 71 -4.74 30.17 -23.62
CA ARG A 71 -5.17 31.54 -23.96
C ARG A 71 -6.02 32.20 -22.87
N LEU A 72 -6.45 31.45 -21.84
CA LEU A 72 -7.28 31.96 -20.75
C LEU A 72 -6.46 32.75 -19.72
N ALA A 73 -7.07 33.77 -19.12
CA ALA A 73 -6.47 34.49 -18.00
C ALA A 73 -6.44 33.62 -16.72
N PRO A 74 -5.52 33.85 -15.77
CA PRO A 74 -5.38 33.00 -14.57
C PRO A 74 -6.67 32.83 -13.76
N ALA A 75 -7.46 33.89 -13.57
CA ALA A 75 -8.72 33.84 -12.85
C ALA A 75 -9.81 33.03 -13.57
N GLU A 76 -9.77 33.00 -14.91
CA GLU A 76 -10.68 32.20 -15.73
C GLU A 76 -10.25 30.73 -15.75
N ARG A 77 -8.95 30.46 -15.80
CA ARG A 77 -8.39 29.10 -15.71
C ARG A 77 -8.88 28.40 -14.44
N ALA A 78 -8.86 29.07 -13.29
CA ALA A 78 -9.34 28.47 -12.04
C ALA A 78 -10.83 28.06 -12.10
N LYS A 79 -11.69 28.93 -12.67
CA LYS A 79 -13.13 28.64 -12.83
C LYS A 79 -13.38 27.52 -13.83
N VAL A 80 -12.63 27.49 -14.93
CA VAL A 80 -12.74 26.44 -15.96
C VAL A 80 -12.26 25.09 -15.41
N ALA A 81 -11.11 25.07 -14.71
CA ALA A 81 -10.62 23.85 -14.05
C ALA A 81 -11.63 23.32 -13.02
N ASP A 82 -12.20 24.20 -12.20
CA ASP A 82 -13.21 23.82 -11.23
C ASP A 82 -14.43 23.17 -11.88
N ALA A 83 -14.98 23.80 -12.92
CA ALA A 83 -16.13 23.29 -13.65
C ALA A 83 -15.84 21.97 -14.37
N VAL A 84 -14.71 21.86 -15.06
CA VAL A 84 -14.32 20.64 -15.79
C VAL A 84 -14.09 19.47 -14.84
N LEU A 85 -13.37 19.68 -13.73
CA LEU A 85 -13.11 18.62 -12.75
C LEU A 85 -14.39 18.20 -12.02
N THR A 86 -15.21 19.17 -11.58
CA THR A 86 -16.50 18.88 -10.95
C THR A 86 -17.42 18.10 -11.87
N TRP A 87 -17.52 18.53 -13.13
CA TRP A 87 -18.27 17.80 -14.14
C TRP A 87 -17.73 16.39 -14.30
N THR A 88 -16.42 16.22 -14.51
CA THR A 88 -15.78 14.91 -14.74
C THR A 88 -16.10 13.91 -13.63
N VAL A 89 -16.17 14.38 -12.38
CA VAL A 89 -16.52 13.60 -11.18
C VAL A 89 -17.98 13.14 -11.12
N GLY A 90 -18.90 13.92 -11.71
CA GLY A 90 -20.35 13.68 -11.60
C GLY A 90 -20.83 12.33 -12.16
N ASP A 91 -20.16 11.78 -13.17
CA ASP A 91 -20.45 10.49 -13.82
C ASP A 91 -19.15 9.72 -14.13
N LEU A 92 -18.21 9.66 -13.18
CA LEU A 92 -16.91 9.02 -13.40
C LEU A 92 -17.05 7.56 -13.92
N GLU A 93 -18.03 6.82 -13.40
CA GLU A 93 -18.36 5.45 -13.80
C GLU A 93 -18.72 5.31 -15.28
N LYS A 94 -19.51 6.24 -15.82
CA LYS A 94 -19.95 6.22 -17.23
C LYS A 94 -18.86 6.75 -18.16
N ARG A 95 -17.97 7.61 -17.65
CA ARG A 95 -16.93 8.27 -18.44
C ARG A 95 -15.61 7.49 -18.50
N ALA A 96 -15.40 6.51 -17.62
CA ALA A 96 -14.17 5.72 -17.59
C ALA A 96 -13.88 4.94 -18.89
N GLY A 97 -14.91 4.46 -19.59
CA GLY A 97 -14.77 3.72 -20.87
C GLY A 97 -14.29 4.56 -22.06
N ALA A 98 -14.41 5.90 -21.98
CA ALA A 98 -13.93 6.85 -22.99
C ALA A 98 -12.86 7.82 -22.42
N GLY A 99 -12.41 7.60 -21.17
CA GLY A 99 -11.91 8.67 -20.31
C GLY A 99 -10.67 8.37 -19.48
N ARG A 100 -10.03 7.20 -19.56
CA ARG A 100 -8.74 6.98 -18.85
C ARG A 100 -7.61 7.86 -19.41
N THR A 101 -7.47 7.93 -20.74
CA THR A 101 -6.50 8.80 -21.42
C THR A 101 -6.88 10.28 -21.34
N GLY A 102 -8.18 10.57 -21.32
CA GLY A 102 -8.70 11.93 -21.16
C GLY A 102 -8.52 12.49 -19.76
N LEU A 103 -8.65 11.64 -18.72
CA LEU A 103 -8.55 12.07 -17.34
C LEU A 103 -7.13 12.49 -16.95
N ALA A 104 -6.12 11.70 -17.30
CA ALA A 104 -4.73 12.06 -17.06
C ALA A 104 -4.38 13.41 -17.71
N ARG A 105 -4.74 13.59 -18.99
CA ARG A 105 -4.54 14.86 -19.71
C ARG A 105 -5.27 16.04 -19.07
N VAL A 106 -6.50 15.84 -18.60
CA VAL A 106 -7.27 16.89 -17.89
C VAL A 106 -6.59 17.27 -16.57
N LEU A 107 -6.14 16.29 -15.79
CA LEU A 107 -5.44 16.53 -14.53
C LEU A 107 -4.10 17.24 -14.74
N GLU A 108 -3.33 16.86 -15.76
CA GLU A 108 -2.06 17.52 -16.12
C GLU A 108 -2.28 18.97 -16.59
N THR A 109 -3.29 19.18 -17.45
CA THR A 109 -3.51 20.49 -18.08
C THR A 109 -4.18 21.47 -17.11
N MET A 110 -5.21 21.03 -16.39
CA MET A 110 -6.10 21.90 -15.61
C MET A 110 -5.93 21.77 -14.09
N GLY A 111 -5.39 20.65 -13.61
CA GLY A 111 -5.16 20.40 -12.18
C GLY A 111 -4.33 21.49 -11.48
N PRO A 112 -3.25 22.03 -12.08
CA PRO A 112 -2.45 23.10 -11.47
C PRO A 112 -3.22 24.40 -11.16
N ALA A 113 -4.31 24.68 -11.87
CA ALA A 113 -5.13 25.87 -11.65
C ALA A 113 -6.41 25.59 -10.85
N ALA A 114 -6.71 24.32 -10.58
CA ALA A 114 -7.91 23.93 -9.85
C ALA A 114 -7.81 24.33 -8.36
N PRO A 115 -8.92 24.74 -7.72
CA PRO A 115 -8.95 24.90 -6.28
C PRO A 115 -8.62 23.59 -5.56
N ALA A 116 -7.88 23.66 -4.45
CA ALA A 116 -7.50 22.49 -3.67
C ALA A 116 -8.72 21.67 -3.18
N GLY A 117 -9.83 22.34 -2.86
CA GLY A 117 -11.09 21.68 -2.49
C GLY A 117 -11.67 20.81 -3.61
N THR A 118 -11.58 21.28 -4.86
CA THR A 118 -12.04 20.56 -6.05
C THR A 118 -11.17 19.33 -6.31
N LEU A 119 -9.84 19.49 -6.21
CA LEU A 119 -8.90 18.37 -6.34
C LEU A 119 -9.13 17.30 -5.26
N ALA A 120 -9.42 17.72 -4.02
CA ALA A 120 -9.73 16.80 -2.93
C ALA A 120 -11.04 16.04 -3.16
N ALA A 121 -12.12 16.73 -3.56
CA ALA A 121 -13.40 16.10 -3.87
C ALA A 121 -13.29 15.15 -5.07
N PHE A 122 -12.52 15.54 -6.09
CA PHE A 122 -12.21 14.69 -7.23
C PHE A 122 -11.50 13.41 -6.78
N ALA A 123 -10.42 13.55 -6.00
CA ALA A 123 -9.63 12.44 -5.50
C ALA A 123 -10.47 11.44 -4.69
N GLN A 124 -11.38 11.93 -3.84
CA GLN A 124 -12.27 11.08 -3.05
C GLN A 124 -13.18 10.21 -3.91
N LYS A 125 -13.88 10.80 -4.89
CA LYS A 125 -14.77 10.01 -5.76
C LYS A 125 -13.98 9.07 -6.67
N HIS A 126 -12.82 9.51 -7.15
CA HIS A 126 -11.95 8.67 -7.98
C HIS A 126 -11.42 7.47 -7.20
N ALA A 127 -10.94 7.67 -5.97
CA ALA A 127 -10.50 6.59 -5.10
C ALA A 127 -11.64 5.60 -4.80
N ALA A 128 -12.85 6.09 -4.48
CA ALA A 128 -14.01 5.24 -4.21
C ALA A 128 -14.37 4.35 -5.43
N TRP A 129 -14.38 4.94 -6.62
CA TRP A 129 -14.63 4.21 -7.86
C TRP A 129 -13.58 3.14 -8.13
N LEU A 130 -12.29 3.44 -7.93
CA LEU A 130 -11.21 2.47 -8.10
C LEU A 130 -11.30 1.31 -7.10
N LEU A 131 -11.61 1.61 -5.84
CA LEU A 131 -11.77 0.60 -4.79
C LEU A 131 -12.97 -0.33 -5.03
N ALA A 132 -13.98 0.15 -5.76
CA ALA A 132 -15.13 -0.64 -6.18
C ALA A 132 -14.82 -1.57 -7.38
N GLN A 133 -13.73 -1.33 -8.11
CA GLN A 133 -13.35 -2.17 -9.25
C GLN A 133 -12.65 -3.45 -8.79
N ASP A 134 -13.10 -4.60 -9.30
CA ASP A 134 -12.47 -5.88 -9.02
C ASP A 134 -11.26 -6.20 -9.92
N ALA A 135 -11.00 -5.39 -10.95
CA ALA A 135 -9.93 -5.59 -11.91
C ALA A 135 -8.62 -4.82 -11.57
N GLY A 136 -7.62 -5.58 -11.13
CA GLY A 136 -6.24 -5.60 -11.67
C GLY A 136 -5.32 -4.38 -11.75
N GLU A 137 -5.73 -3.14 -11.54
CA GLU A 137 -4.91 -1.98 -11.99
C GLU A 137 -4.23 -1.17 -10.88
N VAL A 138 -3.76 -1.82 -9.80
CA VAL A 138 -3.01 -1.13 -8.73
C VAL A 138 -1.79 -0.37 -9.28
N GLY A 139 -1.14 -0.92 -10.31
CA GLY A 139 0.03 -0.31 -10.95
C GLY A 139 -0.27 1.00 -11.69
N GLU A 140 -1.40 1.09 -12.40
CA GLU A 140 -1.83 2.32 -13.08
C GLU A 140 -2.35 3.37 -12.09
N VAL A 141 -3.00 2.92 -11.01
CA VAL A 141 -3.48 3.80 -9.93
C VAL A 141 -2.35 4.52 -9.21
N LEU A 142 -1.21 3.85 -8.99
CA LEU A 142 -0.03 4.46 -8.37
C LEU A 142 0.64 5.52 -9.27
N GLN A 143 0.47 5.45 -10.59
CA GLN A 143 0.97 6.48 -11.50
C GLN A 143 0.20 7.80 -11.35
N LEU A 144 -1.09 7.76 -11.03
CA LEU A 144 -1.89 8.98 -10.81
C LEU A 144 -1.52 9.71 -9.52
N VAL A 145 -0.91 9.00 -8.55
CA VAL A 145 -0.42 9.58 -7.30
C VAL A 145 0.83 10.46 -7.52
N THR A 146 1.49 10.38 -8.69
CA THR A 146 2.67 11.19 -9.00
C THR A 146 2.34 12.50 -9.72
N VAL A 147 1.10 12.70 -10.16
CA VAL A 147 0.66 13.90 -10.91
C VAL A 147 0.51 15.09 -9.96
N ALA A 148 1.46 16.01 -9.92
CA ALA A 148 1.31 17.25 -9.16
C ALA A 148 0.31 18.20 -9.85
N PRO A 149 -0.62 18.88 -9.14
CA PRO A 149 -0.84 18.91 -7.68
C PRO A 149 -1.85 17.86 -7.14
N TYR A 150 -2.39 17.00 -8.00
CA TYR A 150 -3.47 16.06 -7.68
C TYR A 150 -3.03 14.88 -6.79
N GLY A 151 -1.82 14.39 -7.01
CA GLY A 151 -1.26 13.18 -6.42
C GLY A 151 -1.38 13.08 -4.90
N PRO A 152 -1.02 14.13 -4.12
CA PRO A 152 -1.20 14.13 -2.67
C PRO A 152 -2.65 13.93 -2.20
N HIS A 153 -3.63 14.47 -2.92
CA HIS A 153 -5.05 14.29 -2.61
C HIS A 153 -5.49 12.86 -2.92
N MET A 154 -5.09 12.34 -4.08
CA MET A 154 -5.38 10.96 -4.49
C MET A 154 -4.82 9.92 -3.53
N ARG A 155 -3.55 10.08 -3.13
CA ARG A 155 -2.88 9.23 -2.15
C ARG A 155 -3.67 9.13 -0.85
N LYS A 156 -4.08 10.27 -0.29
CA LYS A 156 -4.84 10.35 0.96
C LYS A 156 -6.22 9.69 0.83
N ALA A 157 -6.92 9.96 -0.27
CA ALA A 157 -8.23 9.38 -0.53
C ALA A 157 -8.17 7.85 -0.70
N LEU A 158 -7.19 7.35 -1.46
CA LEU A 158 -6.95 5.91 -1.63
C LEU A 158 -6.61 5.25 -0.31
N LEU A 159 -5.70 5.82 0.48
CA LEU A 159 -5.33 5.27 1.78
C LEU A 159 -6.54 5.18 2.70
N ALA A 160 -7.31 6.27 2.84
CA ALA A 160 -8.49 6.30 3.70
C ALA A 160 -9.56 5.28 3.25
N GLY A 161 -9.84 5.23 1.95
CA GLY A 161 -10.81 4.27 1.40
C GLY A 161 -10.36 2.81 1.54
N ALA A 162 -9.07 2.53 1.30
CA ALA A 162 -8.51 1.19 1.44
C ALA A 162 -8.52 0.72 2.90
N LEU A 163 -8.21 1.60 3.86
CA LEU A 163 -8.31 1.30 5.29
C LEU A 163 -9.75 1.00 5.72
N LEU A 164 -10.74 1.76 5.22
CA LEU A 164 -12.15 1.50 5.49
C LEU A 164 -12.64 0.18 4.85
N ALA A 165 -12.11 -0.16 3.68
CA ALA A 165 -12.46 -1.37 2.97
C ALA A 165 -11.71 -2.62 3.46
N PHE A 166 -10.68 -2.46 4.28
CA PHE A 166 -9.87 -3.58 4.75
C PHE A 166 -10.60 -4.43 5.79
N ASP A 167 -10.70 -5.73 5.52
CA ASP A 167 -11.10 -6.74 6.47
C ASP A 167 -10.29 -8.01 6.18
N VAL A 168 -9.71 -8.62 7.23
CA VAL A 168 -8.89 -9.84 7.10
C VAL A 168 -9.69 -11.03 6.54
N THR A 169 -11.02 -10.98 6.63
CA THR A 169 -11.92 -12.04 6.16
C THR A 169 -12.23 -11.96 4.66
N LEU A 170 -11.77 -10.92 3.97
CA LEU A 170 -11.93 -10.77 2.52
C LEU A 170 -11.25 -11.93 1.75
N PRO A 171 -11.70 -12.22 0.52
CA PRO A 171 -10.98 -13.12 -0.36
C PRO A 171 -9.52 -12.69 -0.55
N THR A 172 -8.59 -13.65 -0.56
CA THR A 172 -7.14 -13.41 -0.54
C THR A 172 -6.67 -12.41 -1.60
N ALA A 173 -7.15 -12.52 -2.84
CA ALA A 173 -6.77 -11.59 -3.92
C ALA A 173 -7.21 -10.15 -3.63
N ARG A 174 -8.40 -9.96 -3.05
CA ARG A 174 -8.93 -8.64 -2.67
C ARG A 174 -8.17 -8.09 -1.47
N GLN A 175 -7.88 -8.94 -0.48
CA GLN A 175 -7.07 -8.57 0.67
C GLN A 175 -5.67 -8.10 0.24
N GLN A 176 -4.98 -8.87 -0.60
CA GLN A 176 -3.67 -8.52 -1.16
C GLN A 176 -3.69 -7.17 -1.88
N ARG A 177 -4.70 -6.93 -2.70
CA ARG A 177 -4.90 -5.65 -3.40
C ARG A 177 -5.04 -4.49 -2.43
N VAL A 178 -5.94 -4.60 -1.46
CA VAL A 178 -6.20 -3.55 -0.48
C VAL A 178 -4.95 -3.27 0.37
N LEU A 179 -4.27 -4.32 0.84
CA LEU A 179 -3.03 -4.17 1.60
C LEU A 179 -1.92 -3.50 0.79
N SER A 180 -1.75 -3.88 -0.49
CA SER A 180 -0.77 -3.25 -1.38
C SER A 180 -1.07 -1.75 -1.59
N MET A 181 -2.35 -1.37 -1.70
CA MET A 181 -2.73 0.05 -1.75
C MET A 181 -2.39 0.77 -0.43
N ILE A 182 -2.66 0.16 0.72
CA ILE A 182 -2.34 0.74 2.03
C ILE A 182 -0.83 0.94 2.17
N THR A 183 -0.02 -0.09 1.94
CA THR A 183 1.43 -0.02 2.13
C THR A 183 2.11 0.90 1.12
N GLY A 184 1.59 0.96 -0.12
CA GLY A 184 2.07 1.85 -1.18
C GLY A 184 1.69 3.33 -0.98
N CYS A 185 0.50 3.61 -0.42
CA CYS A 185 0.03 4.98 -0.22
C CYS A 185 0.43 5.59 1.13
N ALA A 186 0.72 4.78 2.16
CA ALA A 186 1.04 5.28 3.49
C ALA A 186 2.46 5.87 3.57
N GLN A 187 2.55 7.12 4.04
CA GLN A 187 3.81 7.88 4.13
C GLN A 187 3.97 8.54 5.50
N GLY A 188 5.23 8.63 5.96
CA GLY A 188 5.58 9.26 7.24
C GLY A 188 4.75 8.69 8.41
N PRO A 189 4.10 9.55 9.23
CA PRO A 189 3.34 9.10 10.41
C PRO A 189 2.10 8.27 10.06
N GLU A 190 1.55 8.42 8.86
CA GLU A 190 0.36 7.67 8.44
C GLU A 190 0.64 6.16 8.32
N ARG A 191 1.90 5.75 8.17
CA ARG A 191 2.29 4.32 8.12
C ARG A 191 1.89 3.61 9.41
N LYS A 192 2.26 4.17 10.56
CA LYS A 192 1.94 3.60 11.87
C LYS A 192 0.43 3.52 12.10
N ALA A 193 -0.28 4.61 11.84
CA ALA A 193 -1.74 4.66 11.97
C ALA A 193 -2.46 3.66 11.06
N ALA A 194 -2.00 3.48 9.82
CA ALA A 194 -2.53 2.46 8.91
C ALA A 194 -2.29 1.05 9.44
N GLY A 195 -1.10 0.82 10.01
CA GLY A 195 -0.74 -0.43 10.67
C GLY A 195 -1.64 -0.77 11.85
N GLU A 196 -1.93 0.21 12.70
CA GLU A 196 -2.81 0.04 13.88
C GLU A 196 -4.22 -0.43 13.48
N VAL A 197 -4.77 0.11 12.39
CA VAL A 197 -6.06 -0.33 11.85
C VAL A 197 -6.02 -1.80 11.44
N ILE A 198 -4.95 -2.22 10.74
CA ILE A 198 -4.76 -3.61 10.34
C ILE A 198 -4.63 -4.50 11.58
N LEU A 199 -3.77 -4.13 12.53
CA LEU A 199 -3.53 -4.88 13.76
C LEU A 199 -4.83 -5.08 14.55
N LYS A 200 -5.60 -4.01 14.75
CA LYS A 200 -6.89 -4.07 15.45
C LYS A 200 -7.88 -4.96 14.72
N ASN A 201 -7.92 -4.93 13.38
CA ASN A 201 -8.78 -5.82 12.60
C ASN A 201 -8.41 -7.29 12.81
N LEU A 202 -7.11 -7.63 12.78
CA LEU A 202 -6.63 -8.99 13.04
C LEU A 202 -7.02 -9.47 14.45
N GLN A 203 -6.84 -8.62 15.46
CA GLN A 203 -7.16 -8.92 16.85
C GLN A 203 -8.66 -9.13 17.07
N VAL A 204 -9.51 -8.23 16.54
CA VAL A 204 -10.96 -8.29 16.73
C VAL A 204 -11.59 -9.45 15.97
N LYS A 205 -11.06 -9.79 14.79
CA LYS A 205 -11.60 -10.87 13.94
C LYS A 205 -11.03 -12.24 14.28
N GLU A 206 -10.02 -12.31 15.13
CA GLU A 206 -9.30 -13.53 15.51
C GLU A 206 -8.87 -14.37 14.28
N LYS A 207 -8.50 -13.68 13.21
CA LYS A 207 -8.05 -14.29 11.95
C LYS A 207 -6.69 -13.77 11.56
N ILE A 208 -5.89 -14.65 10.96
CA ILE A 208 -4.52 -14.37 10.56
C ILE A 208 -4.42 -14.54 9.04
N SER A 209 -3.75 -13.59 8.40
CA SER A 209 -3.31 -13.67 7.01
C SER A 209 -1.83 -13.35 6.96
N LEU A 210 -1.08 -14.09 6.14
CA LEU A 210 0.35 -13.88 5.95
C LEU A 210 0.63 -12.46 5.42
N GLU A 211 -0.21 -11.98 4.52
CA GLU A 211 -0.08 -10.66 3.90
C GLU A 211 -0.34 -9.55 4.89
N SER A 212 -1.31 -9.74 5.79
CA SER A 212 -1.57 -8.78 6.86
C SER A 212 -0.39 -8.71 7.84
N VAL A 213 0.18 -9.87 8.21
CA VAL A 213 1.38 -9.94 9.07
C VAL A 213 2.57 -9.23 8.41
N ARG A 214 2.79 -9.44 7.11
CA ARG A 214 3.84 -8.73 6.35
C ARG A 214 3.60 -7.22 6.35
N ALA A 215 2.37 -6.79 6.09
CA ALA A 215 2.00 -5.39 6.07
C ALA A 215 2.26 -4.69 7.41
N LEU A 216 2.03 -5.38 8.55
CA LEU A 216 2.35 -4.82 9.88
C LEU A 216 3.83 -4.43 10.01
N GLY A 217 4.73 -5.29 9.52
CA GLY A 217 6.17 -5.04 9.52
C GLY A 217 6.56 -3.91 8.57
N GLU A 218 6.06 -3.94 7.32
CA GLU A 218 6.33 -2.89 6.33
C GLU A 218 5.89 -1.51 6.83
N LEU A 219 4.74 -1.43 7.49
CA LEU A 219 4.19 -0.19 8.04
C LEU A 219 4.87 0.27 9.34
N GLN A 220 5.77 -0.54 9.91
CA GLN A 220 6.41 -0.32 11.21
C GLN A 220 5.38 -0.03 12.31
N THR A 221 4.37 -0.90 12.35
CA THR A 221 3.18 -0.73 13.20
C THR A 221 3.54 -0.73 14.68
N GLU A 222 3.06 0.28 15.41
CA GLU A 222 3.27 0.37 16.85
C GLU A 222 2.48 -0.74 17.59
N GLY A 223 3.11 -1.37 18.58
CA GLY A 223 2.51 -2.49 19.32
C GLY A 223 2.39 -3.81 18.55
N ALA A 224 2.74 -3.85 17.26
CA ALA A 224 2.69 -5.10 16.49
C ALA A 224 3.71 -6.13 16.97
N THR A 225 4.83 -5.70 17.56
CA THR A 225 5.89 -6.60 18.04
C THR A 225 5.38 -7.67 19.02
N GLU A 226 4.58 -7.29 20.02
CA GLU A 226 4.02 -8.24 20.99
C GLU A 226 3.06 -9.22 20.33
N TYR A 227 2.27 -8.76 19.37
CA TYR A 227 1.38 -9.61 18.60
C TYR A 227 2.17 -10.60 17.72
N LEU A 228 3.21 -10.11 17.02
CA LEU A 228 4.07 -10.93 16.15
C LEU A 228 4.88 -11.97 16.93
N ARG A 229 5.24 -11.67 18.18
CA ARG A 229 5.95 -12.59 19.08
C ARG A 229 5.19 -13.90 19.33
N LEU A 230 3.87 -13.89 19.25
CA LEU A 230 3.05 -15.10 19.37
C LEU A 230 3.30 -16.09 18.24
N PHE A 231 3.75 -15.61 17.07
CA PHE A 231 3.86 -16.41 15.85
C PHE A 231 5.28 -16.92 15.56
N VAL A 232 6.29 -16.54 16.36
CA VAL A 232 7.68 -16.98 16.14
C VAL A 232 8.04 -18.31 16.83
N GLN A 233 7.07 -18.90 17.53
CA GLN A 233 7.22 -20.15 18.26
C GLN A 233 7.34 -21.37 17.32
N MET A 234 7.91 -22.46 17.83
CA MET A 234 8.26 -23.63 17.00
C MET A 234 7.05 -24.51 16.61
N ASP A 235 5.95 -24.39 17.34
CA ASP A 235 4.66 -25.05 17.12
C ASP A 235 3.78 -24.33 16.08
N VAL A 236 4.10 -23.08 15.75
CA VAL A 236 3.41 -22.28 14.73
C VAL A 236 3.81 -22.74 13.32
N PRO A 237 2.89 -22.81 12.33
CA PRO A 237 3.21 -23.19 10.95
C PRO A 237 4.39 -22.41 10.35
N LEU A 238 5.27 -23.10 9.62
CA LEU A 238 6.53 -22.57 9.10
C LEU A 238 6.36 -21.27 8.31
N ALA A 239 5.37 -21.21 7.43
CA ALA A 239 5.11 -20.03 6.59
C ALA A 239 4.74 -18.80 7.43
N LEU A 240 3.88 -18.96 8.43
CA LEU A 240 3.49 -17.87 9.32
C LEU A 240 4.65 -17.43 10.21
N ARG A 241 5.42 -18.38 10.73
CA ARG A 241 6.61 -18.11 11.54
C ARG A 241 7.64 -17.30 10.77
N ARG A 242 7.95 -17.71 9.54
CA ARG A 242 8.88 -17.00 8.67
C ARG A 242 8.41 -15.57 8.43
N VAL A 243 7.15 -15.39 8.04
CA VAL A 243 6.59 -14.06 7.76
C VAL A 243 6.55 -13.19 9.02
N ALA A 244 6.31 -13.76 10.19
CA ALA A 244 6.36 -13.03 11.46
C ALA A 244 7.78 -12.55 11.80
N VAL A 245 8.81 -13.39 11.58
CA VAL A 245 10.21 -12.99 11.78
C VAL A 245 10.63 -11.92 10.75
N GLU A 246 10.23 -12.07 9.48
CA GLU A 246 10.45 -11.06 8.44
C GLU A 246 9.74 -9.73 8.75
N ALA A 247 8.53 -9.78 9.32
CA ALA A 247 7.79 -8.60 9.75
C ALA A 247 8.49 -7.91 10.94
N LEU A 248 8.92 -8.65 11.96
CA LEU A 248 9.73 -8.12 13.07
C LEU A 248 11.03 -7.48 12.56
N ALA A 249 11.69 -8.11 11.58
CA ALA A 249 12.88 -7.59 10.93
C ALA A 249 12.67 -6.27 10.16
N ALA A 250 11.43 -5.96 9.77
CA ALA A 250 11.08 -4.70 9.11
C ALA A 250 10.75 -3.56 10.11
N ILE A 251 10.43 -3.90 11.37
CA ILE A 251 10.20 -2.93 12.45
C ILE A 251 11.55 -2.51 13.05
N VAL A 252 12.22 -1.58 12.37
CA VAL A 252 13.61 -1.19 12.70
C VAL A 252 13.73 -0.17 13.84
N ASP A 253 12.65 0.54 14.14
CA ASP A 253 12.61 1.62 15.12
C ASP A 253 12.02 1.18 16.48
N ASP A 254 11.76 -0.12 16.68
CA ASP A 254 11.27 -0.69 17.94
C ASP A 254 12.38 -1.50 18.66
N PRO A 255 12.81 -1.10 19.87
CA PRO A 255 13.79 -1.86 20.64
C PRO A 255 13.30 -3.26 21.03
N VAL A 256 11.99 -3.46 21.24
CA VAL A 256 11.41 -4.76 21.61
C VAL A 256 11.51 -5.73 20.43
N ALA A 257 11.32 -5.25 19.20
CA ALA A 257 11.48 -6.09 18.01
C ALA A 257 12.92 -6.62 17.93
N THR A 258 13.90 -5.77 18.25
CA THR A 258 15.31 -6.17 18.29
C THR A 258 15.61 -7.17 19.40
N GLU A 259 14.99 -7.03 20.58
CA GLU A 259 15.09 -8.02 21.66
C GLU A 259 14.54 -9.39 21.23
N VAL A 260 13.36 -9.43 20.59
CA VAL A 260 12.78 -10.67 20.08
C VAL A 260 13.70 -11.31 19.04
N LEU A 261 14.23 -10.54 18.10
CA LEU A 261 15.18 -11.05 17.09
C LEU A 261 16.48 -11.55 17.74
N TYR A 262 16.96 -10.89 18.80
CA TYR A 262 18.10 -11.36 19.58
C TYR A 262 17.83 -12.71 20.23
N ASP A 263 16.67 -12.88 20.87
CA ASP A 263 16.27 -14.16 21.48
C ASP A 263 16.23 -15.30 20.48
N LEU A 264 15.74 -15.02 19.26
CA LEU A 264 15.71 -16.00 18.17
C LEU A 264 17.10 -16.39 17.66
N ALA A 265 18.04 -15.43 17.66
CA ALA A 265 19.43 -15.63 17.25
C ALA A 265 20.33 -16.25 18.34
N LYS A 266 19.95 -16.10 19.61
CA LYS A 266 20.73 -16.51 20.79
C LYS A 266 21.24 -17.96 20.77
N PRO A 267 20.45 -18.97 20.31
CA PRO A 267 20.92 -20.36 20.22
C PRO A 267 22.17 -20.53 19.35
N VAL A 268 22.32 -19.75 18.27
CA VAL A 268 23.52 -19.79 17.42
C VAL A 268 24.74 -19.30 18.19
N PHE A 269 24.60 -18.25 19.00
CA PHE A 269 25.70 -17.76 19.83
C PHE A 269 26.14 -18.79 20.88
N PHE A 270 25.20 -19.53 21.47
CA PHE A 270 25.52 -20.63 22.37
C PHE A 270 26.18 -21.82 21.66
N SER A 271 25.73 -22.17 20.46
CA SER A 271 26.36 -23.17 19.60
C SER A 271 27.82 -22.81 19.28
N ILE A 272 28.09 -21.55 18.91
CA ILE A 272 29.46 -21.06 18.67
C ILE A 272 30.34 -21.17 19.93
N LEU A 273 29.80 -20.89 21.11
CA LEU A 273 30.55 -20.94 22.37
C LEU A 273 30.87 -22.37 22.82
N SER A 274 29.87 -23.26 22.74
CA SER A 274 29.98 -24.67 23.13
C SER A 274 30.78 -25.50 22.13
N GLY A 275 30.68 -25.17 20.84
CA GLY A 275 31.22 -25.97 19.75
C GLY A 275 30.23 -27.01 19.21
N ASP A 276 29.04 -27.09 19.78
CA ASP A 276 28.01 -28.06 19.41
C ASP A 276 27.17 -27.57 18.23
N ALA A 277 26.84 -28.46 17.30
CA ALA A 277 25.97 -28.12 16.17
C ALA A 277 24.53 -27.83 16.64
N LEU A 278 23.92 -26.80 16.06
CA LEU A 278 22.52 -26.45 16.30
C LEU A 278 21.60 -27.24 15.37
N GLU A 279 20.42 -27.63 15.84
CA GLU A 279 19.40 -28.25 14.99
C GLU A 279 19.03 -27.35 13.79
N GLU A 280 18.86 -27.94 12.61
CA GLU A 280 18.65 -27.20 11.35
C GLU A 280 17.45 -26.24 11.42
N LYS A 281 16.35 -26.64 12.07
CA LYS A 281 15.15 -25.79 12.21
C LYS A 281 15.40 -24.54 13.07
N LEU A 282 16.28 -24.64 14.08
CA LEU A 282 16.66 -23.52 14.93
C LEU A 282 17.66 -22.62 14.21
N LEU A 283 18.55 -23.23 13.40
CA LEU A 283 19.48 -22.52 12.54
C LEU A 283 18.76 -21.66 11.49
N GLU A 284 17.82 -22.24 10.75
CA GLU A 284 17.02 -21.53 9.74
C GLU A 284 16.30 -20.32 10.34
N ARG A 285 15.68 -20.49 11.52
CA ARG A 285 15.02 -19.41 12.25
C ARG A 285 15.98 -18.30 12.67
N ALA A 286 17.17 -18.65 13.15
CA ALA A 286 18.19 -17.69 13.53
C ALA A 286 18.73 -16.90 12.32
N ARG A 287 18.84 -17.55 11.15
CA ARG A 287 19.23 -16.88 9.90
C ARG A 287 18.24 -15.78 9.50
N TRP A 288 16.93 -16.03 9.63
CA TRP A 288 15.93 -14.99 9.41
C TRP A 288 16.08 -13.83 10.40
N ALA A 289 16.41 -14.12 11.65
CA ALA A 289 16.63 -13.09 12.66
C ALA A 289 17.88 -12.23 12.37
N PHE A 290 18.98 -12.82 11.89
CA PHE A 290 20.20 -12.07 11.53
C PHE A 290 19.95 -11.00 10.47
N ALA A 291 19.12 -11.31 9.47
CA ALA A 291 18.74 -10.36 8.41
C ALA A 291 18.02 -9.12 8.96
N GLY A 292 17.23 -9.28 10.04
CA GLY A 292 16.58 -8.18 10.75
C GLY A 292 17.50 -7.40 11.67
N LEU A 293 18.30 -8.11 12.48
CA LEU A 293 19.24 -7.49 13.41
C LEU A 293 20.25 -6.56 12.73
N GLY A 294 20.65 -6.86 11.49
CA GLY A 294 21.52 -5.97 10.71
C GLY A 294 20.89 -4.62 10.35
N LYS A 295 19.56 -4.50 10.36
CA LYS A 295 18.78 -3.32 9.96
C LYS A 295 18.25 -2.50 11.13
N SER A 296 18.15 -3.10 12.32
CA SER A 296 17.64 -2.46 13.54
C SER A 296 18.36 -1.14 13.86
N ARG A 297 17.60 -0.06 13.99
CA ARG A 297 18.10 1.29 14.32
C ARG A 297 17.91 1.62 15.80
N ALA A 298 16.75 1.26 16.35
CA ALA A 298 16.49 1.32 17.79
C ALA A 298 16.82 -0.03 18.43
N CYS A 299 17.59 0.00 19.51
CA CYS A 299 18.06 -1.21 20.16
C CYS A 299 18.34 -0.92 21.63
N ALA A 300 17.71 -1.67 22.52
CA ALA A 300 17.92 -1.56 23.96
C ALA A 300 18.19 -2.96 24.53
N LEU A 301 19.46 -3.38 24.49
CA LEU A 301 19.87 -4.60 25.17
C LEU A 301 20.39 -4.25 26.56
N ALA A 302 20.10 -5.10 27.54
CA ALA A 302 20.63 -4.92 28.87
C ALA A 302 22.18 -4.95 28.84
N PRO A 303 22.89 -4.01 29.50
CA PRO A 303 24.36 -3.95 29.48
C PRO A 303 25.06 -5.25 29.91
N LYS A 304 24.38 -6.09 30.71
CA LYS A 304 24.86 -7.42 31.11
C LYS A 304 25.07 -8.37 29.92
N GLU A 305 24.29 -8.22 28.85
CA GLU A 305 24.39 -9.07 27.65
C GLU A 305 25.70 -8.84 26.90
N TYR A 306 26.31 -7.65 27.04
CA TYR A 306 27.58 -7.32 26.40
C TYR A 306 28.69 -8.35 26.71
N ALA A 307 28.79 -8.79 27.96
CA ALA A 307 29.82 -9.74 28.38
C ALA A 307 29.68 -11.08 27.66
N SER A 308 28.45 -11.55 27.46
CA SER A 308 28.15 -12.79 26.73
C SER A 308 28.46 -12.64 25.24
N LEU A 309 28.00 -11.55 24.61
CA LEU A 309 28.25 -11.27 23.19
C LEU A 309 29.75 -11.12 22.90
N ARG A 310 30.50 -10.46 23.78
CA ARG A 310 31.97 -10.33 23.68
C ARG A 310 32.68 -11.68 23.71
N LYS A 311 32.22 -12.63 24.53
CA LYS A 311 32.77 -13.99 24.55
C LYS A 311 32.59 -14.68 23.21
N VAL A 312 31.39 -14.58 22.62
CA VAL A 312 31.09 -15.13 21.29
C VAL A 312 31.98 -14.49 20.23
N TYR A 313 32.15 -13.16 20.31
CA TYR A 313 32.96 -12.41 19.36
C TYR A 313 34.43 -12.87 19.36
N ARG A 314 35.00 -13.12 20.55
CA ARG A 314 36.40 -13.53 20.74
C ARG A 314 36.65 -15.03 20.56
N LYS A 315 35.60 -15.85 20.55
CA LYS A 315 35.71 -17.31 20.41
C LYS A 315 36.18 -17.66 19.00
N THR A 316 37.24 -18.45 18.91
CA THR A 316 37.60 -19.15 17.67
C THR A 316 36.64 -20.34 17.51
N PRO A 317 35.76 -20.33 16.50
CA PRO A 317 34.82 -21.44 16.27
C PRO A 317 35.58 -22.68 15.79
N SER A 318 34.98 -23.87 15.97
CA SER A 318 35.44 -25.06 15.26
C SER A 318 35.31 -24.87 13.74
N ALA A 319 36.05 -25.64 12.94
CA ALA A 319 35.99 -25.55 11.48
C ALA A 319 34.55 -25.72 10.94
N ALA A 320 33.74 -26.56 11.57
CA ALA A 320 32.34 -26.77 11.21
C ALA A 320 31.44 -25.53 11.45
N LEU A 321 31.76 -24.69 12.44
CA LEU A 321 30.96 -23.52 12.82
C LEU A 321 31.54 -22.20 12.28
N ALA A 322 32.69 -22.23 11.60
CA ALA A 322 33.32 -21.03 11.04
C ALA A 322 32.41 -20.29 10.03
N PRO A 323 31.72 -20.97 9.08
CA PRO A 323 30.82 -20.27 8.15
C PRO A 323 29.66 -19.59 8.87
N LEU A 324 29.08 -20.25 9.87
CA LEU A 324 27.99 -19.69 10.68
C LEU A 324 28.45 -18.49 11.51
N ARG A 325 29.68 -18.52 12.02
CA ARG A 325 30.29 -17.40 12.74
C ARG A 325 30.49 -16.18 11.84
N GLU A 326 30.87 -16.38 10.59
CA GLU A 326 31.00 -15.32 9.59
C GLU A 326 29.64 -14.72 9.25
N GLU A 327 28.63 -15.55 9.01
CA GLU A 327 27.25 -15.14 8.73
C GLU A 327 26.67 -14.29 9.88
N ALA A 328 26.88 -14.71 11.13
CA ALA A 328 26.36 -14.02 12.31
C ALA A 328 27.17 -12.79 12.75
N LEU A 329 28.38 -12.57 12.20
CA LEU A 329 29.29 -11.53 12.66
C LEU A 329 28.70 -10.11 12.58
N PRO A 330 28.01 -9.69 11.50
CA PRO A 330 27.42 -8.36 11.41
C PRO A 330 26.41 -8.09 12.52
N SER A 331 25.49 -9.04 12.73
CA SER A 331 24.47 -8.97 13.78
C SER A 331 25.10 -8.98 15.17
N LEU A 332 26.14 -9.80 15.39
CA LEU A 332 26.87 -9.83 16.66
C LEU A 332 27.51 -8.48 17.02
N ILE A 333 28.19 -7.84 16.06
CA ILE A 333 28.79 -6.51 16.28
C ILE A 333 27.69 -5.48 16.58
N ARG A 334 26.56 -5.53 15.86
CA ARG A 334 25.42 -4.65 16.09
C ARG A 334 24.85 -4.82 17.50
N LEU A 335 24.61 -6.05 17.95
CA LEU A 335 24.12 -6.36 19.30
C LEU A 335 25.12 -5.91 20.38
N MET A 336 26.42 -6.11 20.17
CA MET A 336 27.45 -5.59 21.09
C MET A 336 27.35 -4.06 21.20
N TRP A 337 27.23 -3.37 20.06
CA TRP A 337 27.06 -1.92 20.02
C TRP A 337 25.79 -1.47 20.74
N CYS A 338 24.68 -2.18 20.56
CA CYS A 338 23.44 -1.90 21.29
C CYS A 338 23.60 -2.02 22.81
N ALA A 339 24.30 -3.05 23.28
CA ALA A 339 24.46 -3.31 24.70
C ALA A 339 25.45 -2.34 25.37
N ASP A 340 26.54 -1.98 24.68
CA ASP A 340 27.54 -1.01 25.15
C ASP A 340 28.36 -0.42 23.99
N PRO A 341 27.99 0.75 23.44
CA PRO A 341 28.73 1.37 22.33
C PRO A 341 30.18 1.68 22.69
N LYS A 342 30.44 2.12 23.94
CA LYS A 342 31.76 2.53 24.40
C LYS A 342 32.72 1.34 24.45
N LYS A 343 32.30 0.22 25.03
CA LYS A 343 33.13 -1.00 25.04
C LYS A 343 33.26 -1.59 23.65
N THR A 344 32.21 -1.55 22.83
CA THR A 344 32.28 -2.02 21.44
C THR A 344 33.33 -1.26 20.62
N ARG A 345 33.45 0.07 20.78
CA ARG A 345 34.52 0.85 20.15
C ARG A 345 35.92 0.37 20.53
N ALA A 346 36.10 -0.09 21.77
CA ALA A 346 37.39 -0.58 22.26
C ALA A 346 37.71 -2.01 21.78
N ASP A 347 36.69 -2.88 21.67
CA ASP A 347 36.87 -4.30 21.31
C ASP A 347 36.77 -4.58 19.80
N VAL A 348 36.08 -3.74 19.03
CA VAL A 348 35.82 -3.97 17.59
C VAL A 348 36.53 -2.92 16.73
N PRO A 349 37.45 -3.34 15.83
CA PRO A 349 38.16 -2.45 14.92
C PRO A 349 37.21 -1.54 14.12
N ALA A 350 37.62 -0.30 13.89
CA ALA A 350 36.83 0.69 13.15
C ALA A 350 36.39 0.18 11.77
N ALA A 351 37.26 -0.52 11.04
CA ALA A 351 36.94 -1.09 9.73
C ALA A 351 35.76 -2.08 9.76
N LEU A 352 35.66 -2.90 10.81
CA LEU A 352 34.55 -3.85 10.97
C LEU A 352 33.26 -3.14 11.39
N ARG A 353 33.35 -2.09 12.21
CA ARG A 353 32.20 -1.26 12.60
C ARG A 353 31.61 -0.52 11.39
N THR A 354 32.46 0.08 10.56
CA THR A 354 32.01 0.76 9.33
C THR A 354 31.32 -0.20 8.36
N LYS A 355 31.86 -1.43 8.19
CA LYS A 355 31.24 -2.46 7.34
C LYS A 355 29.81 -2.83 7.75
N VAL A 356 29.47 -2.69 9.03
CA VAL A 356 28.12 -3.00 9.54
C VAL A 356 27.25 -1.75 9.74
N GLY A 357 27.63 -0.63 9.11
CA GLY A 357 26.87 0.62 9.15
C GLY A 357 26.85 1.28 10.54
N LEU A 358 27.87 1.03 11.37
CA LEU A 358 28.07 1.74 12.63
C LEU A 358 29.07 2.87 12.38
N THR A 359 28.63 4.11 12.53
CA THR A 359 29.51 5.29 12.48
C THR A 359 30.36 5.41 13.75
N PRO A 360 31.51 6.13 13.68
CA PRO A 360 32.54 6.17 14.71
C PRO A 360 32.06 6.36 16.14
#